data_AF-A0A514C1A4-F1
#
_entry.id   AF-A0A514C1A4-F1
#
_cell.length_a   1.000
_cell.length_b   1.000
_cell.length_c   1.000
_cell.angle_alpha   90.00
_cell.angle_beta   90.00
_cell.angle_gamma   90.00
#
_symmetry.space_group_name_H-M   'P 1'
#
loop_
_entity.id
_entity.type
_entity.pdbx_description
1 polymer ?
#
loop_
_entity_poly.entity_id
_entity_poly.type
_entity_poly.pdbx_seq_one_letter_code
_entity_poly.pdbx_strand_id
1 'polypeptide(L)'
;MLAIATLGLGLSGCETVFVQPPESPTTVRVDYPRDPELGRFGTGQIVSWANGPDCAEVLRISSYDPMTLGAKAFRLTAGQRVHLLAEIFPVGPGGLYTNTQCVNLISFTPEAGHNYTLLQTFRDGRCQTAVTDQTSGGPPLTVIEHPAIPACILTPAGYTRVG
;
A
#
# COMPACT_ATOMS: atom_id res chain seq x y z
N MET A 1 -10.89 -46.32 -31.19
CA MET A 1 -11.66 -45.17 -30.67
C MET A 1 -10.76 -44.43 -29.70
N LEU A 2 -10.41 -43.19 -30.05
CA LEU A 2 -9.48 -42.34 -29.30
C LEU A 2 -10.33 -41.40 -28.43
N ALA A 3 -10.26 -41.54 -27.11
CA ALA A 3 -10.91 -40.61 -26.18
C ALA A 3 -9.87 -39.58 -25.74
N ILE A 4 -10.02 -38.34 -26.22
CA ILE A 4 -9.20 -37.19 -25.82
C ILE A 4 -9.81 -36.64 -24.53
N ALA A 5 -9.08 -36.79 -23.42
CA ALA A 5 -9.41 -36.12 -22.16
C ALA A 5 -8.82 -34.70 -22.20
N THR A 6 -9.68 -33.71 -22.39
CA THR A 6 -9.36 -32.29 -22.29
C THR A 6 -9.21 -31.92 -20.81
N LEU A 7 -7.97 -31.85 -20.32
CA LEU A 7 -7.63 -31.22 -19.05
C LEU A 7 -7.76 -29.70 -19.21
N GLY A 8 -8.92 -29.17 -18.83
CA GLY A 8 -9.10 -27.73 -18.63
C GLY A 8 -8.30 -27.29 -17.41
N LEU A 9 -7.11 -26.74 -17.63
CA LEU A 9 -6.38 -25.97 -16.62
C LEU A 9 -7.16 -24.68 -16.36
N GLY A 10 -8.06 -24.72 -15.39
CA GLY A 10 -8.61 -23.51 -14.78
C GLY A 10 -7.50 -22.80 -14.02
N LEU A 11 -6.78 -21.90 -14.69
CA LEU A 11 -5.94 -20.90 -14.04
C LEU A 11 -6.86 -19.88 -13.34
N SER A 12 -7.44 -20.27 -12.20
CA SER A 12 -7.94 -19.29 -11.25
C SER A 12 -6.71 -18.53 -10.73
N GLY A 13 -6.52 -17.30 -11.20
CA GLY A 13 -5.43 -16.44 -10.75
C GLY A 13 -5.48 -16.31 -9.23
N CYS A 14 -4.49 -16.86 -8.54
CA CYS A 14 -4.29 -16.60 -7.12
C CYS A 14 -3.83 -15.14 -6.99
N GLU A 15 -4.75 -14.22 -6.70
CA GLU A 15 -4.37 -12.90 -6.22
C GLU A 15 -3.56 -13.12 -4.94
N THR A 16 -2.29 -12.75 -4.96
CA THR A 16 -1.43 -12.86 -3.77
C THR A 16 -1.79 -11.70 -2.86
N VAL A 17 -2.56 -11.99 -1.81
CA VAL A 17 -2.97 -11.00 -0.81
C VAL A 17 -1.94 -10.99 0.31
N PHE A 18 -1.58 -9.80 0.81
CA PHE A 18 -0.72 -9.71 1.98
C PHE A 18 -1.42 -10.33 3.20
N VAL A 19 -0.78 -11.34 3.81
CA VAL A 19 -1.29 -12.00 5.01
C VAL A 19 -0.84 -11.20 6.23
N GLN A 20 -1.81 -10.66 6.97
CA GLN A 20 -1.54 -9.94 8.21
C GLN A 20 -0.84 -10.87 9.22
N PRO A 21 0.34 -10.50 9.77
CA PRO A 21 0.97 -11.30 10.81
C PRO A 21 0.02 -11.41 12.03
N PRO A 22 -0.01 -12.56 12.72
CA PRO A 22 -0.80 -12.71 13.95
C PRO A 22 -0.32 -11.74 15.03
N GLU A 23 -1.17 -11.49 16.03
CA GLU A 23 -0.73 -10.70 17.19
C GLU A 23 0.38 -11.43 17.94
N SER A 24 1.45 -10.71 18.23
CA SER A 24 2.60 -11.22 18.97
C SER A 24 3.40 -10.05 19.54
N PRO A 25 4.30 -10.28 20.51
CA PRO A 25 5.19 -9.24 21.02
C PRO A 25 6.10 -8.60 19.94
N THR A 26 6.31 -9.28 18.81
CA THR A 26 7.11 -8.79 17.67
C THR A 26 6.26 -8.25 16.52
N THR A 27 4.95 -8.16 16.71
CA THR A 27 4.02 -7.58 15.73
C THR A 27 3.69 -6.14 16.14
N VAL A 28 3.85 -5.20 15.22
CA VAL A 28 3.53 -3.78 15.44
C VAL A 28 2.23 -3.41 14.74
N ARG A 29 1.52 -2.43 15.28
CA ARG A 29 0.37 -1.81 14.61
C ARG A 29 0.80 -0.57 13.84
N VAL A 30 0.28 -0.44 12.63
CA VAL A 30 0.38 0.78 11.83
C VAL A 30 -1.03 1.29 11.56
N ASP A 31 -1.33 2.48 12.06
CA ASP A 31 -2.53 3.22 11.69
C ASP A 31 -2.27 4.00 10.40
N TYR A 32 -3.18 3.90 9.45
CA TYR A 32 -3.16 4.59 8.16
C TYR A 32 -4.42 5.47 8.07
N PRO A 33 -4.38 6.69 8.65
CA PRO A 33 -5.48 7.63 8.62
C PRO A 33 -5.63 8.34 7.28
N ARG A 34 -6.83 8.87 7.08
CA ARG A 34 -7.11 9.88 6.06
C ARG A 34 -6.30 11.15 6.32
N ASP A 35 -5.75 11.72 5.26
CA ASP A 35 -5.29 13.12 5.27
C ASP A 35 -6.47 14.09 5.37
N PRO A 36 -6.55 14.93 6.43
CA PRO A 36 -7.63 15.91 6.58
C PRO A 36 -7.68 16.94 5.45
N GLU A 37 -6.55 17.20 4.78
CA GLU A 37 -6.44 18.16 3.67
C GLU A 37 -6.67 17.53 2.30
N LEU A 38 -6.88 16.21 2.22
CA LEU A 38 -7.01 15.46 0.95
C LEU A 38 -8.17 15.95 0.06
N GLY A 39 -9.10 16.74 0.61
CA GLY A 39 -10.14 17.43 -0.16
C GLY A 39 -10.95 16.49 -1.05
N ARG A 40 -11.20 16.90 -2.31
CA ARG A 40 -11.88 16.11 -3.37
C ARG A 40 -10.88 15.36 -4.29
N PHE A 41 -9.59 15.34 -3.96
CA PHE A 41 -8.53 14.89 -4.87
C PHE A 41 -8.42 13.36 -5.02
N GLY A 42 -9.00 12.61 -4.08
CA GLY A 42 -9.06 11.15 -4.15
C GLY A 42 -10.21 10.63 -3.32
N THR A 43 -10.73 9.48 -3.72
CA THR A 43 -11.82 8.76 -3.02
C THR A 43 -11.34 7.38 -2.57
N GLY A 44 -10.05 7.08 -2.72
CA GLY A 44 -9.45 5.82 -2.29
C GLY A 44 -8.01 6.03 -1.86
N GLN A 45 -7.64 5.40 -0.76
CA GLN A 45 -6.27 5.22 -0.31
C GLN A 45 -5.94 3.73 -0.27
N ILE A 46 -4.77 3.36 -0.79
CA ILE A 46 -4.25 1.99 -0.75
C ILE A 46 -2.87 2.03 -0.11
N VAL A 47 -2.61 1.03 0.72
CA VAL A 47 -1.28 0.72 1.20
C VAL A 47 -0.93 -0.70 0.77
N SER A 48 0.26 -0.84 0.19
CA SER A 48 0.80 -2.09 -0.30
C SER A 48 2.19 -2.31 0.27
N TRP A 49 2.56 -3.58 0.48
CA TRP A 49 3.94 -3.97 0.73
C TRP A 49 4.66 -4.11 -0.61
N ALA A 50 5.92 -3.71 -0.66
CA ALA A 50 6.80 -3.90 -1.81
C ALA A 50 8.05 -4.72 -1.44
N ASN A 51 8.49 -5.58 -2.36
CA ASN A 51 9.76 -6.27 -2.26
C ASN A 51 10.90 -5.33 -2.71
N GLY A 52 11.41 -4.54 -1.78
CA GLY A 52 12.52 -3.64 -2.01
C GLY A 52 12.13 -2.28 -2.61
N PRO A 53 13.11 -1.39 -2.80
CA PRO A 53 12.89 -0.05 -3.34
C PRO A 53 12.46 -0.07 -4.82
N ASP A 54 12.78 -1.13 -5.55
CA ASP A 54 12.47 -1.26 -6.98
C ASP A 54 11.06 -1.79 -7.27
N CYS A 55 10.26 -2.06 -6.23
CA CYS A 55 8.91 -2.62 -6.33
C CYS A 55 8.84 -3.91 -7.16
N ALA A 56 9.82 -4.80 -6.99
CA ALA A 56 9.93 -6.06 -7.75
C ALA A 56 8.70 -6.98 -7.57
N GLU A 57 8.04 -6.89 -6.41
CA GLU A 57 6.75 -7.52 -6.11
C GLU A 57 5.93 -6.55 -5.25
N VAL A 58 4.63 -6.43 -5.53
CA VAL A 58 3.73 -5.54 -4.78
C VAL A 58 2.50 -6.32 -4.32
N LEU A 59 2.26 -6.32 -3.00
CA LEU A 59 1.14 -7.01 -2.37
C LEU A 59 0.27 -6.00 -1.65
N ARG A 60 -1.02 -5.95 -2.00
CA ARG A 60 -1.98 -5.06 -1.33
C ARG A 60 -2.16 -5.48 0.13
N ILE A 61 -1.94 -4.55 1.05
CA ILE A 61 -2.19 -4.73 2.50
C ILE A 61 -3.62 -4.29 2.82
N SER A 62 -3.98 -3.08 2.38
CA SER A 62 -5.28 -2.50 2.68
C SER A 62 -5.69 -1.46 1.64
N SER A 63 -7.00 -1.26 1.52
CA SER A 63 -7.62 -0.23 0.71
C SER A 63 -8.85 0.30 1.43
N TYR A 64 -9.09 1.62 1.42
CA TYR A 64 -10.33 2.18 1.93
C TYR A 64 -10.68 3.49 1.24
N ASP A 65 -11.97 3.85 1.30
CA ASP A 65 -12.45 5.17 0.92
C ASP A 65 -12.33 6.11 2.14
N PRO A 66 -11.43 7.11 2.12
CA PRO A 66 -11.25 8.05 3.22
C PRO A 66 -12.51 8.87 3.52
N MET A 67 -13.44 9.02 2.57
CA MET A 67 -14.68 9.76 2.78
C MET A 67 -15.67 9.00 3.66
N THR A 68 -15.60 7.67 3.70
CA THR A 68 -16.47 6.82 4.54
C THR A 68 -15.77 6.31 5.80
N LEU A 69 -14.44 6.16 5.76
CA LEU A 69 -13.63 5.69 6.87
C LEU A 69 -12.50 6.68 7.16
N GLY A 70 -12.39 7.12 8.41
CA GLY A 70 -11.33 8.05 8.82
C GLY A 70 -9.93 7.44 8.90
N ALA A 71 -9.82 6.11 9.04
CA ALA A 71 -8.55 5.40 9.09
C ALA A 71 -8.72 3.89 8.87
N LYS A 72 -7.62 3.22 8.52
CA LYS A 72 -7.43 1.78 8.65
C LYS A 72 -6.23 1.47 9.54
N ALA A 73 -6.13 0.24 10.00
CA ALA A 73 -4.94 -0.25 10.67
C ALA A 73 -4.51 -1.57 10.05
N PHE A 74 -3.21 -1.82 10.05
CA PHE A 74 -2.61 -3.09 9.66
C PHE A 74 -1.45 -3.42 10.58
N ARG A 75 -0.90 -4.63 10.42
CA ARG A 75 0.18 -5.16 11.24
C ARG A 75 1.40 -5.48 10.40
N LEU A 76 2.57 -5.27 11.00
CA LEU A 76 3.87 -5.60 10.44
C LEU A 76 4.71 -6.37 11.46
N THR A 77 5.69 -7.13 10.98
CA THR A 77 6.69 -7.76 11.84
C THR A 77 7.82 -6.77 12.13
N ALA A 78 8.19 -6.64 13.40
CA ALA A 78 9.31 -5.81 13.85
C ALA A 78 10.67 -6.42 13.46
N GLY A 79 11.70 -5.58 13.45
CA GLY A 79 13.09 -5.98 13.22
C GLY A 79 13.46 -6.23 11.76
N GLN A 80 12.51 -6.13 10.83
CA GLN A 80 12.75 -6.23 9.38
C GLN A 80 12.43 -4.92 8.68
N ARG A 81 13.25 -4.54 7.70
CA ARG A 81 12.96 -3.38 6.86
C ARG A 81 11.77 -3.70 5.97
N VAL A 82 10.73 -2.90 6.10
CA VAL A 82 9.54 -2.94 5.24
C VAL A 82 9.63 -1.84 4.19
N HIS A 83 9.09 -2.09 3.00
CA HIS A 83 8.87 -1.06 1.99
C HIS A 83 7.36 -0.95 1.79
N LEU A 84 6.81 0.22 2.07
CA LEU A 84 5.38 0.51 2.01
C LEU A 84 5.12 1.48 0.87
N LEU A 85 4.33 1.02 -0.09
CA LEU A 85 3.82 1.80 -1.19
C LEU A 85 2.47 2.37 -0.76
N ALA A 86 2.39 3.69 -0.63
CA ALA A 86 1.14 4.39 -0.33
C ALA A 86 0.62 5.06 -1.60
N GLU A 87 -0.67 4.92 -1.85
CA GLU A 87 -1.30 5.37 -3.06
C GLU A 87 -2.63 6.11 -2.79
N ILE A 88 -2.84 7.25 -3.44
CA ILE A 88 -4.14 7.93 -3.52
C ILE A 88 -4.65 7.88 -4.96
N PHE A 89 -5.91 7.49 -5.14
CA PHE A 89 -6.55 7.42 -6.45
C PHE A 89 -7.85 8.24 -6.47
N PRO A 90 -8.12 8.93 -7.57
CA PRO A 90 -9.44 9.46 -7.87
C PRO A 90 -10.34 8.32 -8.37
N VAL A 91 -11.44 8.03 -7.67
CA VAL A 91 -12.57 7.32 -8.29
C VAL A 91 -13.51 8.38 -8.80
N GLY A 92 -13.57 8.54 -10.12
CA GLY A 92 -14.52 9.43 -10.77
C GLY A 92 -15.97 8.93 -10.60
N PRO A 93 -16.97 9.80 -10.78
CA PRO A 93 -18.36 9.36 -10.91
C PRO A 93 -18.48 8.30 -12.02
N GLY A 94 -19.03 7.12 -11.68
CA GLY A 94 -19.14 6.00 -12.62
C GLY A 94 -17.94 5.04 -12.65
N GLY A 95 -16.99 5.14 -11.72
CA GLY A 95 -15.89 4.17 -11.59
C GLY A 95 -14.77 4.33 -12.61
N LEU A 96 -14.75 5.44 -13.36
CA LEU A 96 -13.66 5.77 -14.26
C LEU A 96 -12.48 6.32 -13.44
N TYR A 97 -11.36 5.59 -13.47
CA TYR A 97 -10.11 5.99 -12.84
C TYR A 97 -9.45 7.08 -13.71
N THR A 98 -9.18 8.26 -13.15
CA THR A 98 -8.38 9.29 -13.83
C THR A 98 -6.90 9.15 -13.47
N ASN A 99 -6.01 9.46 -14.41
CA ASN A 99 -4.55 9.28 -14.34
C ASN A 99 -3.83 10.10 -13.24
N THR A 100 -4.54 10.73 -12.30
CA THR A 100 -3.94 11.44 -11.17
C THR A 100 -3.64 10.44 -10.05
N GLN A 101 -2.78 9.46 -10.31
CA GLN A 101 -2.32 8.52 -9.31
C GLN A 101 -1.20 9.18 -8.50
N CYS A 102 -1.35 9.18 -7.19
CA CYS A 102 -0.38 9.72 -6.26
C CYS A 102 0.30 8.55 -5.56
N VAL A 103 1.59 8.32 -5.84
CA VAL A 103 2.32 7.12 -5.39
C VAL A 103 3.60 7.52 -4.71
N ASN A 104 3.81 7.02 -3.48
CA ASN A 104 5.02 7.20 -2.72
C ASN A 104 5.48 5.89 -2.11
N LEU A 105 6.79 5.66 -2.12
CA LEU A 105 7.41 4.52 -1.47
C LEU A 105 8.24 5.01 -0.28
N ILE A 106 7.99 4.42 0.89
CA ILE A 106 8.79 4.66 2.09
C ILE A 106 9.28 3.33 2.65
N SER A 107 10.45 3.31 3.27
CA SER A 107 10.92 2.14 4.01
C SER A 107 11.39 2.50 5.39
N PHE A 108 11.18 1.61 6.34
CA PHE A 108 11.72 1.73 7.70
C PHE A 108 11.78 0.33 8.34
N THR A 109 12.46 0.22 9.48
CA THR A 109 12.50 -0.99 10.31
C THR A 109 11.66 -0.73 11.57
N PRO A 110 10.49 -1.37 11.71
CA PRO A 110 9.67 -1.22 12.91
C PRO A 110 10.31 -1.88 14.13
N GLU A 111 10.13 -1.31 15.30
CA GLU A 111 10.66 -1.77 16.58
C GLU A 111 9.56 -2.47 17.39
N ALA A 112 9.93 -3.57 18.07
CA ALA A 112 8.97 -4.34 18.85
C ALA A 112 8.39 -3.49 20.00
N GLY A 113 7.07 -3.57 20.22
CA GLY A 113 6.38 -2.77 21.23
C GLY A 113 6.07 -1.32 20.83
N HIS A 114 6.44 -0.89 19.62
CA HIS A 114 6.08 0.43 19.10
C HIS A 114 4.80 0.39 18.26
N ASN A 115 4.20 1.55 18.06
CA ASN A 115 3.06 1.76 17.16
C ASN A 115 3.38 2.91 16.21
N TYR A 116 2.86 2.83 14.99
CA TYR A 116 3.19 3.79 13.94
C TYR A 116 1.93 4.41 13.33
N THR A 117 2.04 5.65 12.88
CA THR A 117 1.08 6.27 11.96
C THR A 117 1.76 6.45 10.61
N LEU A 118 1.19 5.88 9.55
CA LEU A 118 1.55 6.19 8.17
C LEU A 118 0.57 7.26 7.67
N LEU A 119 1.01 8.45 7.30
CA LEU A 119 0.14 9.48 6.74
C LEU A 119 0.60 9.79 5.32
N GLN A 120 -0.32 9.70 4.36
CA GLN A 120 -0.07 10.13 2.99
C GLN A 120 -0.89 11.38 2.70
N THR A 121 -0.22 12.45 2.28
CA THR A 121 -0.82 13.74 1.97
C THR A 121 -0.59 14.12 0.51
N PHE A 122 -1.48 14.95 -0.02
CA PHE A 122 -1.31 15.59 -1.32
C PHE A 122 -1.34 17.11 -1.14
N ARG A 123 -0.16 17.75 -1.26
CA ARG A 123 0.00 19.18 -1.04
C ARG A 123 0.86 19.79 -2.16
N ASP A 124 0.45 20.95 -2.67
CA ASP A 124 1.18 21.70 -3.70
C ASP A 124 1.52 20.89 -4.96
N GLY A 125 0.60 20.00 -5.37
CA GLY A 125 0.79 19.14 -6.54
C GLY A 125 1.77 17.98 -6.31
N ARG A 126 2.17 17.72 -5.06
CA ARG A 126 3.10 16.65 -4.67
C ARG A 126 2.48 15.72 -3.65
N CYS A 127 2.83 14.45 -3.80
CA CYS A 127 2.53 13.41 -2.83
C CYS A 127 3.61 13.40 -1.77
N GLN A 128 3.23 13.32 -0.50
CA GLN A 128 4.16 13.11 0.60
C GLN A 128 3.65 11.97 1.48
N THR A 129 4.57 11.14 1.96
CA THR A 129 4.25 10.06 2.89
C THR A 129 5.18 10.18 4.07
N ALA A 130 4.62 10.27 5.26
CA ALA A 130 5.35 10.30 6.51
C ALA A 130 4.98 9.07 7.34
N VAL A 131 5.97 8.53 8.06
CA VAL A 131 5.74 7.56 9.13
C VAL A 131 6.15 8.22 10.43
N THR A 132 5.26 8.21 11.42
CA THR A 132 5.52 8.68 12.77
C THR A 132 5.46 7.50 13.72
N ASP A 133 6.53 7.28 14.49
CA ASP A 133 6.53 6.41 15.65
C ASP A 133 5.80 7.10 16.79
N GLN A 134 4.67 6.54 17.22
CA GLN A 134 3.84 7.11 18.28
C GLN A 134 4.51 7.00 19.65
N THR A 135 5.45 6.07 19.84
CA THR A 135 6.19 5.91 21.10
C THR A 135 7.19 7.04 21.30
N SER A 136 7.95 7.38 20.24
CA SER A 136 8.97 8.44 20.29
C SER A 136 8.43 9.82 19.88
N GLY A 137 7.27 9.89 19.23
CA GLY A 137 6.65 11.12 18.75
C GLY A 137 7.27 11.71 17.48
N GLY A 138 8.24 11.02 16.88
CA GLY A 138 8.96 11.46 15.68
C GLY A 138 9.00 10.38 14.59
N PRO A 139 9.67 10.62 13.46
CA PRO A 139 9.88 9.59 12.45
C PRO A 139 10.75 8.44 13.00
N PRO A 140 10.54 7.18 12.55
CA PRO A 140 11.47 6.11 12.83
C PRO A 140 12.89 6.48 12.40
N LEU A 141 13.91 6.16 13.21
CA LEU A 141 15.31 6.51 12.91
C LEU A 141 15.84 5.91 11.60
N THR A 142 15.17 4.86 11.09
CA THR A 142 15.55 4.12 9.90
C THR A 142 14.72 4.48 8.67
N VAL A 143 13.87 5.52 8.77
CA VAL A 143 12.98 5.92 7.69
C VAL A 143 13.78 6.44 6.48
N ILE A 144 13.40 5.97 5.30
CA ILE A 144 13.95 6.41 4.01
C ILE A 144 12.78 6.61 3.07
N GLU A 145 12.67 7.81 2.51
CA GLU A 145 11.79 8.11 1.39
C GLU A 145 12.49 7.72 0.10
N HIS A 146 11.80 6.96 -0.75
CA HIS A 146 12.35 6.52 -2.03
C HIS A 146 11.83 7.43 -3.15
N PRO A 147 12.64 7.75 -4.15
CA PRO A 147 12.16 8.46 -5.33
C PRO A 147 11.04 7.67 -6.01
N ALA A 148 10.12 8.38 -6.67
CA ALA A 148 9.08 7.74 -7.46
C ALA A 148 9.73 6.94 -8.60
N ILE A 149 9.65 5.61 -8.51
CA ILE A 149 10.14 4.70 -9.54
C ILE A 149 8.95 4.28 -10.41
N PRO A 150 9.02 4.38 -11.74
CA PRO A 150 7.93 4.00 -12.63
C PRO A 150 7.40 2.57 -12.38
N ALA A 151 8.28 1.63 -12.02
CA ALA A 151 7.89 0.26 -11.65
C ALA A 151 6.87 0.20 -10.50
N CYS A 152 6.96 1.11 -9.54
CA CYS A 152 6.02 1.23 -8.42
C CYS A 152 4.67 1.85 -8.83
N ILE A 153 4.62 2.54 -9.97
CA ILE A 153 3.42 3.21 -10.50
C ILE A 153 2.66 2.29 -11.47
N LEU A 154 3.34 1.29 -12.05
CA LEU A 154 2.80 0.33 -13.02
C LEU A 154 1.87 -0.70 -12.35
N THR A 155 0.70 -0.24 -11.93
CA THR A 155 -0.61 -0.93 -11.83
C THR A 155 -0.60 -2.40 -11.36
N PRO A 156 -1.05 -2.72 -10.14
CA PRO A 156 -1.47 -4.08 -9.81
C PRO A 156 -2.72 -4.45 -10.64
N ALA A 157 -2.64 -5.57 -11.36
CA ALA A 157 -3.72 -6.05 -12.20
C ALA A 157 -4.78 -6.87 -11.43
N GLY A 158 -6.10 -6.76 -11.66
CA GLY A 158 -6.84 -7.28 -12.84
C GLY A 158 -6.67 -6.61 -14.21
N TYR A 159 -5.77 -5.65 -14.34
CA TYR A 159 -5.30 -4.96 -15.53
C TYR A 159 -4.37 -5.78 -16.44
N THR A 160 -4.79 -6.08 -17.67
CA THR A 160 -3.89 -6.62 -18.72
C THR A 160 -2.99 -5.52 -19.27
N ARG A 161 -1.69 -5.74 -19.39
CA ARG A 161 -0.86 -4.97 -20.34
C ARG A 161 -1.25 -5.39 -21.75
N VAL A 162 -1.79 -4.47 -22.55
CA VAL A 162 -1.75 -4.60 -24.01
C VAL A 162 -0.54 -3.80 -24.47
N GLY A 163 0.55 -4.50 -24.76
CA GLY A 163 1.84 -3.92 -25.15
C GLY A 163 3.01 -4.77 -24.70
#